data_AF-A0AAT9I6H8-F1
#
_entry.id   AF-A0AAT9I6H8-F1
#
_cell.length_a   1.000
_cell.length_b   1.000
_cell.length_c   1.000
_cell.angle_alpha   90.00
_cell.angle_beta   90.00
_cell.angle_gamma   90.00
#
_symmetry.space_group_name_H-M   'P 1'
#
loop_
_entity.id
_entity.type
_entity.pdbx_description
1 polymer ?
#
loop_
_entity_poly.entity_id
_entity_poly.type
_entity_poly.pdbx_seq_one_letter_code
_entity_poly.pdbx_strand_id
1 'polypeptide(L)'
;MDYLIEETKYSLSYQQLKQQHEELCSIANGPFITRLPEALHLACIICYLKEYDHQVLSDHGIIHQLVHLLNHEENAIRDIKQIRKQFNEVLYLS
;
A
#
# COMPACT_ATOMS: atom_id res chain seq x y z
N MET A 1 -18.74 1.07 2.85
CA MET A 1 -19.44 -0.21 2.57
C MET A 1 -19.28 -1.08 3.80
N ASP A 2 -20.38 -1.49 4.42
CA ASP A 2 -20.35 -2.33 5.61
C ASP A 2 -20.73 -3.75 5.22
N TYR A 3 -20.03 -4.74 5.76
CA TYR A 3 -20.30 -6.16 5.52
C TYR A 3 -20.03 -7.00 6.77
N LEU A 4 -20.64 -8.17 6.84
CA LEU A 4 -20.55 -9.11 7.96
C LEU A 4 -19.89 -10.40 7.49
N ILE A 5 -18.83 -10.82 8.17
CA ILE A 5 -18.19 -12.13 7.99
C ILE A 5 -18.08 -12.75 9.37
N GLU A 6 -18.62 -13.96 9.56
CA GLU A 6 -18.56 -14.71 10.83
C GLU A 6 -18.94 -13.84 12.05
N GLU A 7 -20.06 -13.12 11.96
CA GLU A 7 -20.59 -12.19 12.98
C GLU A 7 -19.71 -10.95 13.27
N THR A 8 -18.56 -10.84 12.61
CA THR A 8 -17.69 -9.67 12.70
C THR A 8 -18.11 -8.64 11.65
N LYS A 9 -18.40 -7.42 12.09
CA LYS A 9 -18.72 -6.29 11.22
C LYS A 9 -17.43 -5.65 10.71
N TYR A 10 -17.31 -5.58 9.40
CA TYR A 10 -16.25 -4.87 8.70
C TYR A 10 -16.84 -3.66 7.99
N SER A 11 -16.05 -2.60 7.89
CA SER A 11 -16.38 -1.42 7.11
C SER A 11 -15.21 -1.03 6.22
N LEU A 12 -15.54 -0.61 5.01
CA LEU A 12 -14.62 0.01 4.07
C LEU A 12 -15.02 1.46 3.89
N SER A 13 -14.16 2.37 4.34
CA SER A 13 -14.36 3.82 4.23
C SER A 13 -13.26 4.45 3.41
N TYR A 14 -13.65 5.14 2.34
CA TYR A 14 -12.72 5.92 1.52
C TYR A 14 -11.93 6.94 2.35
N GLN A 15 -12.58 7.59 3.31
CA GLN A 15 -11.93 8.56 4.20
C GLN A 15 -10.87 7.91 5.09
N GLN A 16 -11.15 6.70 5.61
CA GLN A 16 -10.16 5.96 6.41
C GLN A 16 -8.98 5.52 5.56
N LEU A 17 -9.21 5.02 4.34
CA LEU A 17 -8.13 4.65 3.42
C LEU A 17 -7.25 5.86 3.07
N LYS A 18 -7.86 7.02 2.83
CA LYS A 18 -7.15 8.27 2.57
C LYS A 18 -6.28 8.68 3.75
N GLN A 19 -6.84 8.65 4.96
CA GLN A 19 -6.10 8.98 6.18
C GLN A 19 -4.91 8.01 6.40
N GLN A 20 -5.11 6.71 6.23
CA GLN A 20 -4.04 5.72 6.34
C GLN A 20 -2.95 5.93 5.29
N HIS A 21 -3.34 6.26 4.06
CA HIS A 21 -2.40 6.58 2.99
C HIS A 21 -1.56 7.83 3.32
N GLU A 22 -2.20 8.91 3.77
CA GLU A 22 -1.51 10.15 4.16
C GLU A 22 -0.55 9.93 5.34
N GLU A 23 -0.98 9.14 6.33
CA GLU A 23 -0.14 8.76 7.47
C GLU A 23 1.12 8.03 7.01
N LEU A 24 0.97 6.98 6.19
CA LEU A 24 2.10 6.21 5.64
C LEU A 24 2.99 7.05 4.73
N CYS A 25 2.44 8.02 4.01
CA CYS A 25 3.21 8.98 3.21
C CYS A 25 4.09 9.89 4.10
N SER A 26 3.60 10.25 5.29
CA SER A 26 4.23 11.24 6.17
C SER A 26 5.39 10.71 7.02
N ILE A 27 5.40 9.41 7.32
CA ILE A 27 6.41 8.80 8.19
C ILE A 27 7.75 8.60 7.46
N ALA A 28 8.87 8.54 8.17
CA ALA A 28 10.20 8.31 7.57
C ALA A 28 10.38 6.86 7.05
N ASN A 29 11.46 6.62 6.28
CA ASN A 29 11.73 5.31 5.66
C ASN A 29 11.82 4.15 6.66
N GLY A 30 12.54 4.33 7.77
CA GLY A 30 12.66 3.28 8.80
C GLY A 30 11.30 2.85 9.38
N PRO A 31 10.49 3.78 9.92
CA PRO A 31 9.13 3.48 10.38
C PRO A 31 8.21 2.91 9.29
N PHE A 32 8.38 3.32 8.03
CA PHE A 32 7.61 2.76 6.92
C PHE A 32 7.93 1.28 6.68
N ILE A 33 9.21 0.89 6.74
CA ILE A 33 9.63 -0.52 6.63
C ILE A 33 8.93 -1.36 7.70
N THR A 34 8.83 -0.86 8.93
CA THR A 34 8.16 -1.58 10.03
C THR A 34 6.64 -1.74 9.83
N ARG A 35 6.05 -0.99 8.88
CA ARG A 35 4.62 -1.02 8.56
C ARG A 35 4.34 -1.55 7.15
N LEU A 36 5.29 -2.27 6.54
CA LEU A 36 5.11 -2.83 5.20
C LEU A 36 3.87 -3.73 5.03
N PRO A 37 3.51 -4.60 5.99
CA PRO A 37 2.27 -5.38 5.87
C PRO A 37 1.02 -4.49 5.76
N GLU A 38 0.97 -3.39 6.52
CA GLU A 38 -0.12 -2.42 6.46
C GLU A 38 -0.13 -1.67 5.13
N ALA A 39 1.03 -1.20 4.67
CA ALA A 39 1.18 -0.54 3.38
C ALA A 39 0.76 -1.45 2.22
N LEU A 40 1.12 -2.75 2.28
CA LEU A 40 0.75 -3.74 1.28
C LEU A 40 -0.76 -3.99 1.27
N HIS A 41 -1.39 -4.17 2.44
CA HIS A 41 -2.85 -4.31 2.52
C HIS A 41 -3.57 -3.08 1.95
N LEU A 42 -3.12 -1.88 2.33
CA LEU A 42 -3.68 -0.64 1.81
C LEU A 42 -3.54 -0.54 0.28
N ALA A 43 -2.37 -0.90 -0.25
CA ALA A 43 -2.12 -0.93 -1.69
C ALA A 43 -3.08 -1.85 -2.42
N CYS A 44 -3.29 -3.08 -1.93
CA CYS A 44 -4.24 -4.03 -2.51
C CYS A 44 -5.67 -3.46 -2.56
N ILE A 45 -6.15 -2.88 -1.46
CA ILE A 45 -7.51 -2.34 -1.37
C ILE A 45 -7.67 -1.15 -2.33
N ILE A 46 -6.74 -0.19 -2.30
CA ILE A 46 -6.83 1.00 -3.15
C ILE A 46 -6.72 0.64 -4.63
N CYS A 47 -5.81 -0.27 -5.00
CA CYS A 47 -5.66 -0.68 -6.40
C CYS A 47 -6.89 -1.43 -6.90
N TYR A 48 -7.51 -2.26 -6.06
CA TYR A 48 -8.80 -2.89 -6.37
C TYR A 48 -9.90 -1.85 -6.61
N LEU A 49 -10.04 -0.86 -5.72
CA LEU A 49 -11.05 0.20 -5.87
C LEU A 49 -10.82 1.12 -7.08
N LYS A 50 -9.56 1.28 -7.51
CA LYS A 50 -9.18 2.06 -8.68
C LYS A 50 -9.26 1.27 -9.99
N GLU A 51 -9.58 -0.03 -9.95
CA GLU A 51 -9.59 -0.93 -11.12
C GLU A 51 -8.26 -0.89 -11.89
N TYR A 52 -7.12 -0.84 -11.17
CA TYR A 52 -5.80 -0.87 -11.81
C TYR A 52 -5.37 -2.29 -12.14
N ASP A 53 -5.31 -2.63 -13.43
CA ASP A 53 -4.99 -3.99 -13.85
C ASP A 53 -3.48 -4.25 -14.02
N HIS A 54 -2.77 -3.55 -14.92
CA HIS A 54 -1.45 -4.04 -15.38
C HIS A 54 -0.26 -3.40 -14.66
N GLN A 55 -0.38 -2.12 -14.27
CA GLN A 55 0.74 -1.36 -13.72
C GLN A 55 1.05 -1.71 -12.27
N VAL A 56 0.12 -2.34 -11.56
CA VAL A 56 0.22 -2.66 -10.13
C VAL A 56 0.75 -4.08 -9.89
N LEU A 57 0.45 -5.02 -10.79
CA LEU A 57 0.77 -6.45 -10.66
C LEU A 57 2.03 -6.89 -11.41
N SER A 58 2.59 -6.03 -12.27
CA SER A 58 3.88 -6.33 -12.93
C SER A 58 5.03 -6.37 -11.92
N ASP A 59 6.20 -6.89 -12.33
CA ASP A 59 7.43 -6.87 -11.52
C ASP A 59 7.86 -5.44 -11.12
N HIS A 60 7.38 -4.42 -11.83
CA HIS A 60 7.62 -3.01 -11.54
C HIS A 60 6.46 -2.36 -10.78
N GLY A 61 5.41 -3.12 -10.48
CA GLY A 61 4.20 -2.62 -9.84
C GLY A 61 4.35 -2.48 -8.34
N ILE A 62 3.57 -1.56 -7.77
CA ILE A 62 3.75 -1.18 -6.37
C ILE A 62 3.55 -2.35 -5.40
N ILE A 63 2.61 -3.26 -5.67
CA ILE A 63 2.40 -4.45 -4.84
C ILE A 63 3.65 -5.33 -4.85
N HIS A 64 4.23 -5.56 -6.03
CA HIS A 64 5.44 -6.37 -6.19
C HIS A 64 6.63 -5.75 -5.45
N GLN A 65 6.83 -4.44 -5.61
CA GLN A 65 7.90 -3.70 -4.96
C GLN A 65 7.77 -3.69 -3.42
N LEU A 66 6.55 -3.59 -2.89
CA LEU A 66 6.30 -3.71 -1.45
C LEU A 66 6.59 -5.13 -0.92
N VAL A 67 6.32 -6.17 -1.71
CA VAL A 67 6.66 -7.56 -1.36
C VAL A 67 8.17 -7.78 -1.31
N HIS A 68 8.95 -7.24 -2.26
CA HIS A 68 10.41 -7.31 -2.20
C HIS A 68 10.97 -6.60 -0.95
N LEU A 69 10.41 -5.44 -0.59
CA LEU A 69 10.75 -4.77 0.67
C LEU A 69 10.43 -5.63 1.89
N LEU A 70 9.27 -6.30 1.91
CA LEU A 70 8.85 -7.18 3.00
C LEU A 70 9.79 -8.38 3.15
N ASN A 71 10.28 -8.91 2.05
CA ASN A 71 11.24 -10.02 2.00
C ASN A 71 12.69 -9.59 2.24
N HIS A 72 12.94 -8.31 2.57
CA HIS A 72 14.28 -7.76 2.87
C HIS A 72 15.28 -7.93 1.72
N GLU A 73 14.82 -7.85 0.47
CA GLU A 73 15.71 -7.91 -0.68
C GLU A 73 16.62 -6.67 -0.73
N GLU A 74 17.94 -6.88 -0.83
CA GLU A 74 18.93 -5.79 -0.74
C GLU A 74 18.69 -4.68 -1.77
N ASN A 75 18.27 -5.04 -2.98
CA ASN A 75 17.99 -4.07 -4.05
C ASN A 75 16.78 -3.19 -3.69
N ALA A 76 15.70 -3.80 -3.19
CA ALA A 76 14.51 -3.05 -2.79
C ALA A 76 14.80 -2.09 -1.62
N ILE A 77 15.63 -2.49 -0.66
CA ILE A 77 16.05 -1.62 0.46
C ILE A 77 16.82 -0.40 -0.05
N ARG A 78 17.71 -0.58 -1.05
CA ARG A 78 18.44 0.54 -1.69
C ARG A 78 17.49 1.48 -2.42
N ASP A 79 16.44 0.94 -3.03
CA ASP A 79 15.47 1.67 -3.85
C ASP A 79 14.25 2.18 -3.07
N ILE A 80 14.23 2.07 -1.75
CA ILE A 80 13.08 2.44 -0.92
C ILE A 80 12.53 3.85 -1.20
N LYS A 81 13.40 4.82 -1.53
CA LYS A 81 12.96 6.18 -1.88
C LYS A 81 12.10 6.20 -3.13
N GLN A 82 12.47 5.39 -4.13
CA GLN A 82 11.72 5.26 -5.38
C GLN A 82 10.43 4.50 -5.16
N ILE A 83 10.47 3.38 -4.41
CA ILE A 83 9.28 2.58 -4.09
C ILE A 83 8.26 3.43 -3.32
N ARG A 84 8.73 4.27 -2.38
CA ARG A 84 7.86 5.21 -1.67
C ARG A 84 7.28 6.30 -2.55
N LYS A 85 8.05 6.83 -3.49
CA LYS A 85 7.52 7.79 -4.46
C LYS A 85 6.39 7.15 -5.28
N GLN A 86 6.60 5.94 -5.77
CA GLN A 86 5.58 5.17 -6.49
C GLN A 86 4.36 4.88 -5.62
N PHE A 87 4.56 4.51 -4.34
CA PHE A 87 3.48 4.33 -3.36
C PHE A 87 2.59 5.58 -3.28
N ASN A 88 3.20 6.73 -3.02
CA ASN A 88 2.50 8.00 -2.85
C ASN A 88 1.72 8.42 -4.11
N GLU A 89 2.29 8.17 -5.29
CA GLU A 89 1.70 8.57 -6.58
C GLU A 89 0.57 7.61 -7.01
N VAL A 90 0.82 6.31 -6.99
CA VAL A 90 -0.14 5.29 -7.45
C VAL A 90 -1.34 5.21 -6.52
N LEU A 91 -1.13 5.33 -5.21
CA LEU A 91 -2.19 5.16 -4.21
C LEU A 91 -2.86 6.47 -3.79
N TYR A 92 -2.50 7.61 -4.42
CA TYR A 92 -3.10 8.90 -4.11
C TYR A 92 -4.64 8.88 -4.19
N LEU A 93 -5.30 9.35 -3.13
CA LEU A 93 -6.75 9.49 -3.05
C LEU A 93 -7.10 10.98 -2.90
N SER A 94 -7.85 11.52 -3.87
CA SER A 94 -8.33 12.92 -3.86
C SER A 94 -9.33 13.16 -2.75
#